data_AF-A0A3A8K4P8-F1
#
_entry.id   AF-A0A3A8K4P8-F1
#
_cell.length_a   1.000
_cell.length_b   1.000
_cell.length_c   1.000
_cell.angle_alpha   90.00
_cell.angle_beta   90.00
_cell.angle_gamma   90.00
#
_symmetry.space_group_name_H-M   'P 1'
#
loop_
_entity.id
_entity.type
_entity.pdbx_description
1 polymer ?
#
loop_
_entity_poly.entity_id
_entity_poly.type
_entity_poly.pdbx_seq_one_letter_code
_entity_poly.pdbx_strand_id
1 'polypeptide(L)' 'MGLGLYIVRHIVDAHGGTIDVHSTQEHGTTFTVRLPR' A
#
# COMPACT_ATOMS: atom_id res chain seq x y z
N MET A 1 5.74 12.41 -10.03
CA MET A 1 5.24 12.87 -8.71
C MET A 1 4.32 11.78 -8.15
N GLY A 2 4.76 11.07 -7.12
CA GLY A 2 4.12 9.86 -6.59
C GLY A 2 3.10 10.14 -5.49
N LEU A 3 2.01 10.83 -5.81
CA LEU A 3 1.01 11.22 -4.80
C LEU A 3 0.07 10.07 -4.41
N GLY A 4 -0.22 9.15 -5.33
CA GLY A 4 -1.19 8.07 -5.11
C GLY A 4 -0.84 7.19 -3.92
N LEU A 5 0.39 6.66 -3.87
CA LEU A 5 0.81 5.78 -2.77
C LEU A 5 0.92 6.52 -1.44
N TYR A 6 1.25 7.81 -1.47
CA TYR A 6 1.27 8.65 -0.27
C TYR A 6 -0.13 8.81 0.33
N ILE A 7 -1.14 9.07 -0.50
CA ILE A 7 -2.54 9.15 -0.05
C ILE A 7 -3.00 7.80 0.51
N VAL A 8 -2.72 6.71 -0.19
CA VAL A 8 -3.09 5.36 0.27
C VAL A 8 -2.45 5.04 1.62
N ARG A 9 -1.16 5.34 1.80
CA ARG A 9 -0.43 5.16 3.07
C ARG A 9 -1.14 5.89 4.21
N HIS A 10 -1.48 7.16 4.02
CA HIS A 10 -2.20 7.96 5.02
C HIS A 10 -3.57 7.38 5.36
N ILE A 11 -4.33 6.93 4.36
CA ILE A 11 -5.63 6.29 4.60
C ILE A 11 -5.44 5.02 5.42
N VAL A 12 -4.51 4.15 5.04
CA VAL A 12 -4.26 2.89 5.74
C VAL A 12 -3.83 3.12 7.19
N ASP A 13 -2.89 4.06 7.41
CA ASP A 13 -2.42 4.42 8.75
C ASP A 13 -3.55 5.00 9.60
N ALA A 14 -4.40 5.87 9.04
CA ALA A 14 -5.56 6.45 9.73
C ALA A 14 -6.62 5.42 10.13
N HIS A 15 -6.71 4.31 9.39
CA HIS A 15 -7.61 3.19 9.70
C HIS A 15 -6.93 2.12 10.56
N GLY A 16 -5.69 2.33 11.02
CA GLY A 16 -4.95 1.33 11.80
C GLY A 16 -4.59 0.06 11.03
N GLY A 17 -4.55 0.15 9.70
CA GLY A 17 -4.18 -0.93 8.79
C GLY A 17 -2.69 -1.00 8.50
N THR A 18 -2.32 -1.89 7.59
CA THR A 18 -0.95 -2.03 7.08
C THR A 18 -0.94 -2.12 5.55
N ILE A 19 0.16 -1.64 4.95
CA ILE A 19 0.41 -1.73 3.51
C ILE A 19 1.77 -2.40 3.26
N ASP A 20 1.77 -3.46 2.45
CA ASP A 20 2.94 -4.21 2.02
C ASP A 20 3.14 -4.06 0.52
N VAL A 21 4.39 -4.05 0.07
CA VAL A 21 4.76 -3.98 -1.35
C VAL A 21 5.64 -5.16 -1.72
N HIS A 22 5.22 -5.89 -2.75
CA HIS A 22 6.01 -6.96 -3.34
C HIS A 22 6.23 -6.62 -4.81
N SER A 23 7.50 -6.37 -5.17
CA SER A 23 7.90 -6.08 -6.55
C SER A 23 8.92 -7.10 -7.01
N THR A 24 8.70 -7.68 -8.18
CA THR A 24 9.69 -8.53 -8.87
C THR A 24 9.85 -8.01 -10.28
N GLN A 25 11.05 -8.13 -10.87
CA GLN A 25 11.28 -7.69 -12.25
C GLN A 25 10.37 -8.40 -13.25
N GLU A 26 10.02 -9.67 -13.00
CA GLU A 26 9.26 -10.50 -13.93
C GLU A 26 7.73 -10.34 -13.79
N HIS A 27 7.22 -10.06 -12.59
CA HIS A 27 5.76 -10.02 -12.31
C HIS A 27 5.23 -8.61 -12.02
N GLY A 28 6.09 -7.59 -12.04
CA GLY A 28 5.74 -6.22 -11.72
C GLY A 28 5.58 -5.99 -10.20
N THR A 29 4.78 -4.99 -9.84
CA THR A 29 4.63 -4.52 -8.46
C THR A 29 3.20 -4.73 -7.97
N THR A 30 3.06 -5.44 -6.87
CA THR A 30 1.80 -5.68 -6.17
C THR A 30 1.83 -4.97 -4.81
N PHE A 31 0.78 -4.21 -4.52
CA PHE A 31 0.56 -3.59 -3.22
C PHE A 31 -0.57 -4.31 -2.49
N THR A 32 -0.34 -4.74 -1.26
CA THR A 32 -1.32 -5.43 -0.42
C THR A 32 -1.70 -4.54 0.75
N VAL A 33 -3.00 -4.28 0.93
CA VAL A 33 -3.53 -3.48 2.05
C VAL A 33 -4.33 -4.39 2.97
N ARG A 34 -4.10 -4.27 4.28
CA ARG A 34 -4.88 -4.94 5.32
C ARG A 34 -5.47 -3.89 6.23
N LEU A 35 -6.78 -3.93 6.44
CA LEU A 35 -7.48 -3.03 7.36
C LEU A 35 -8.02 -3.84 8.55
N PRO A 36 -7.99 -3.30 9.77
CA PRO A 36 -8.65 -3.92 10.92
C PRO A 36 -10.17 -3.95 10.69
N ARG A 37 -10.86 -4.89 11.36
CA ARG A 37 -12.29 -5.17 11.17
C ARG A 37 -13.18 -4.11 11.81
#